data_AF-A0A926ZVP4-F1
#
_entry.id   AF-A0A926ZVP4-F1
#
_cell.length_a   1.000
_cell.length_b   1.000
_cell.length_c   1.000
_cell.angle_alpha   90.00
_cell.angle_beta   90.00
_cell.angle_gamma   90.00
#
_symmetry.space_group_name_H-M   'P 1'
#
loop_
_entity.id
_entity.type
_entity.pdbx_description
1 polymer ?
#
loop_
_entity_poly.entity_id
_entity_poly.type
_entity_poly.pdbx_seq_one_letter_code
_entity_poly.pdbx_strand_id
1 'polypeptide(L)'
;MSTLTLEALLGPNSTRNGTAEAVNGVLQLTPDAPLQAGSAFYNIPVSVTQSFQSAFRFQIDGTSATTGADGLTFLLQSSPLGPSALGDDGGNLGYLADSVPLITPAVVVEFDTFFNPENNDNPNLLTTSANLSEYNAVELISYSAGGAGQILEQIKPDVVFNTGDVYTAWIDYTASETGPGVLQISTALGASKPAQPLVSQEIDLSSVLGSQAFLGFTAGSGNAFNSHDILSWGFARQGAVGTGYLNFRQFTEAAALELGVDIPYQDLEVNGLFTSLFYDETYYLCRNPDIAVAVANGFFTSGYEHFLTFGLLEGRSPSILFRETYYLNQNPDVAQAKVDGVVVSGFQHYIQFGQVEGRDPSALFNERAYLAANGDVQAAVGEGLFTSGFDHYIEFGASEGRGPSLILFNENYYLTQYSDVASALASDVITSGFQHYILFGQGEQRNPSGIFDEAAYLAANSDVAGAVSAGAFSSGFQHYILSGRCEGRAAIPVAA
;
A
#
# COMPACT_ATOMS: atom_id res chain seq x y z
N MET A 1 8.96 12.47 6.53
CA MET A 1 8.77 11.52 5.41
C MET A 1 8.75 10.11 5.94
N SER A 2 7.55 9.56 6.03
CA SER A 2 7.18 8.32 6.72
C SER A 2 7.10 7.11 5.78
N THR A 3 6.81 7.33 4.50
CA THR A 3 6.57 6.29 3.48
C THR A 3 7.18 6.69 2.12
N LEU A 4 7.56 5.70 1.32
CA LEU A 4 7.99 5.81 -0.09
C LEU A 4 7.22 4.78 -0.92
N THR A 5 6.97 5.10 -2.19
CA THR A 5 6.34 4.21 -3.18
C THR A 5 7.26 4.04 -4.40
N LEU A 6 6.87 3.21 -5.37
CA LEU A 6 7.61 3.03 -6.63
C LEU A 6 7.89 4.37 -7.33
N GLU A 7 7.00 5.35 -7.21
CA GLU A 7 7.19 6.69 -7.80
C GLU A 7 8.40 7.44 -7.25
N ALA A 8 8.86 7.10 -6.04
CA ALA A 8 10.12 7.60 -5.53
C ALA A 8 11.32 7.14 -6.39
N LEU A 9 11.20 6.01 -7.10
CA LEU A 9 12.21 5.45 -8.01
C LEU A 9 11.96 5.74 -9.49
N LEU A 10 10.72 6.04 -9.91
CA LEU A 10 10.41 6.45 -11.28
C LEU A 10 10.56 7.97 -11.49
N GLY A 11 10.27 8.74 -10.45
CA GLY A 11 10.29 10.19 -10.46
C GLY A 11 11.69 10.82 -10.41
N PRO A 12 11.74 12.16 -10.27
CA PRO A 12 12.99 12.92 -10.26
C PRO A 12 13.81 12.76 -8.97
N ASN A 13 13.25 12.13 -7.93
CA ASN A 13 13.92 11.92 -6.65
C ASN A 13 14.74 10.62 -6.61
N SER A 14 15.00 9.99 -7.75
CA SER A 14 15.89 8.84 -7.86
C SER A 14 17.01 9.07 -8.86
N THR A 15 17.99 8.19 -8.80
CA THR A 15 19.01 8.03 -9.83
C THR A 15 18.87 6.62 -10.37
N ARG A 16 18.69 6.50 -11.69
CA ARG A 16 18.72 5.25 -12.43
C ARG A 16 19.99 5.20 -13.25
N ASN A 17 20.73 4.11 -13.17
CA ASN A 17 22.03 3.93 -13.80
C ASN A 17 22.03 2.71 -14.71
N GLY A 18 22.94 2.71 -15.68
CA GLY A 18 23.10 1.59 -16.61
C GLY A 18 21.88 1.47 -17.50
N THR A 19 21.28 0.29 -17.49
CA THR A 19 20.09 -0.03 -18.30
C THR A 19 18.78 0.28 -17.57
N ALA A 20 18.84 0.72 -16.31
CA ALA A 20 17.63 0.94 -15.53
C ALA A 20 16.83 2.13 -16.07
N GLU A 21 15.55 1.93 -16.35
CA GLU A 21 14.65 2.97 -16.84
C GLU A 21 13.21 2.81 -16.30
N ALA A 22 12.48 3.93 -16.34
CA ALA A 22 11.06 3.95 -16.01
C ALA A 22 10.26 3.78 -17.30
N VAL A 23 9.57 2.66 -17.43
CA VAL A 23 8.81 2.30 -18.64
C VAL A 23 7.40 1.96 -18.23
N ASN A 24 6.42 2.75 -18.69
CA ASN A 24 4.99 2.50 -18.45
C ASN A 24 4.59 2.30 -16.97
N GLY A 25 5.23 3.02 -16.04
CA GLY A 25 4.95 2.87 -14.59
C GLY A 25 5.68 1.70 -13.92
N VAL A 26 6.55 1.01 -14.65
CA VAL A 26 7.43 -0.06 -14.15
C VAL A 26 8.85 0.47 -14.09
N LEU A 27 9.60 0.04 -13.07
CA LEU A 27 11.05 0.20 -13.06
C LEU A 27 11.67 -1.05 -13.69
N GLN A 28 12.08 -0.94 -14.95
CA GLN A 28 12.86 -1.98 -15.61
C GLN A 28 14.32 -1.80 -15.23
N LEU A 29 14.94 -2.77 -14.56
CA LEU A 29 16.35 -2.72 -14.17
C LEU A 29 17.24 -3.19 -15.34
N THR A 30 16.87 -4.29 -15.99
CA THR A 30 17.52 -4.75 -17.23
C THR A 30 16.45 -5.16 -18.25
N PRO A 31 16.65 -4.90 -19.55
CA PRO A 31 15.80 -5.44 -20.60
C PRO A 31 16.07 -6.94 -20.83
N ASP A 32 15.22 -7.59 -21.64
CA ASP A 32 15.43 -8.95 -22.17
C ASP A 32 16.57 -8.96 -23.20
N ALA A 33 17.80 -8.77 -22.72
CA ALA A 33 19.01 -8.72 -23.51
C ALA A 33 20.22 -9.24 -22.70
N PRO A 34 21.28 -9.75 -23.36
CA PRO A 34 22.44 -10.28 -22.67
C PRO A 34 23.36 -9.17 -22.14
N LEU A 35 24.12 -9.45 -21.09
CA LEU A 35 25.18 -8.58 -20.54
C LEU A 35 24.67 -7.19 -20.15
N GLN A 36 23.57 -7.14 -19.39
CA GLN A 36 22.97 -5.89 -18.91
C GLN A 36 23.21 -5.72 -17.41
N ALA A 37 23.33 -4.47 -16.97
CA ALA A 37 23.42 -4.09 -15.57
C ALA A 37 22.63 -2.80 -15.34
N GLY A 38 21.78 -2.81 -14.32
CA GLY A 38 20.99 -1.64 -13.95
C GLY A 38 20.91 -1.46 -12.45
N SER A 39 20.83 -0.21 -12.03
CA SER A 39 20.54 0.14 -10.63
C SER A 39 19.61 1.34 -10.55
N ALA A 40 18.79 1.38 -9.50
CA ALA A 40 17.91 2.50 -9.21
C ALA A 40 17.85 2.76 -7.72
N PHE A 41 18.23 3.96 -7.31
CA PHE A 41 18.26 4.36 -5.89
C PHE A 41 17.45 5.62 -5.64
N TYR A 42 16.77 5.65 -4.51
CA TYR A 42 16.17 6.89 -4.00
C TYR A 42 17.28 7.84 -3.54
N ASN A 43 17.23 9.10 -3.97
CA ASN A 43 18.33 10.06 -3.80
C ASN A 43 18.50 10.56 -2.36
N ILE A 44 17.54 10.29 -1.48
CA ILE A 44 17.56 10.75 -0.08
C ILE A 44 17.80 9.54 0.84
N PRO A 45 18.94 9.47 1.54
CA PRO A 45 19.21 8.40 2.50
C PRO A 45 18.14 8.30 3.59
N VAL A 46 17.79 7.09 3.97
CA VAL A 46 16.87 6.81 5.08
C VAL A 46 17.64 6.39 6.32
N SER A 47 17.05 6.65 7.49
CA SER A 47 17.59 6.12 8.75
C SER A 47 17.48 4.60 8.78
N VAL A 48 18.57 3.93 9.18
CA VAL A 48 18.62 2.47 9.41
C VAL A 48 18.61 2.11 10.90
N THR A 49 18.44 3.10 11.78
CA THR A 49 18.37 2.90 13.24
C THR A 49 16.96 2.63 13.74
N GLN A 50 15.96 2.61 12.84
CA GLN A 50 14.55 2.43 13.15
C GLN A 50 14.04 1.19 12.40
N SER A 51 13.02 0.54 12.98
CA SER A 51 12.32 -0.53 12.27
C SER A 51 11.75 -0.01 10.97
N PHE A 52 11.67 -0.85 9.94
CA PHE A 52 11.03 -0.52 8.69
C PHE A 52 10.34 -1.74 8.09
N GLN A 53 9.47 -1.49 7.13
CA GLN A 53 8.90 -2.50 6.25
C GLN A 53 9.11 -2.05 4.82
N SER A 54 9.46 -2.99 3.96
CA SER A 54 9.53 -2.81 2.51
C SER A 54 8.78 -3.96 1.87
N ALA A 55 8.02 -3.70 0.81
CA ALA A 55 7.58 -4.77 -0.06
C ALA A 55 7.52 -4.30 -1.50
N PHE A 56 7.77 -5.22 -2.42
CA PHE A 56 7.73 -4.95 -3.85
C PHE A 56 7.22 -6.17 -4.59
N ARG A 57 6.59 -5.88 -5.73
CA ARG A 57 6.30 -6.88 -6.73
C ARG A 57 7.34 -6.82 -7.81
N PHE A 58 7.76 -7.99 -8.26
CA PHE A 58 8.71 -8.12 -9.34
C PHE A 58 8.32 -9.25 -10.28
N GLN A 59 8.71 -9.08 -11.52
CA GLN A 59 8.58 -10.08 -12.58
C GLN A 59 9.95 -10.27 -13.23
N ILE A 60 10.28 -11.54 -13.49
CA ILE A 60 11.44 -11.92 -14.29
C ILE A 60 10.91 -12.72 -15.46
N ASP A 61 10.90 -12.10 -16.64
CA ASP A 61 10.33 -12.64 -17.87
C ASP A 61 11.26 -12.39 -19.06
N GLY A 62 11.21 -13.24 -20.08
CA GLY A 62 12.05 -13.05 -21.25
C GLY A 62 12.23 -14.30 -22.09
N THR A 63 13.03 -14.14 -23.14
CA THR A 63 13.23 -15.17 -24.16
C THR A 63 13.95 -16.42 -23.65
N SER A 64 14.66 -16.33 -22.52
CA SER A 64 15.32 -17.48 -21.89
C SER A 64 14.38 -18.28 -20.96
N ALA A 65 13.14 -17.82 -20.75
CA ALA A 65 12.14 -18.47 -19.91
C ALA A 65 12.74 -18.89 -18.55
N THR A 66 12.44 -20.10 -18.05
CA THR A 66 12.91 -20.58 -16.74
C THR A 66 14.44 -20.75 -16.64
N THR A 67 15.16 -20.68 -17.76
CA THR A 67 16.63 -20.76 -17.80
C THR A 67 17.33 -19.40 -17.78
N GLY A 68 16.58 -18.29 -17.71
CA GLY A 68 17.17 -16.95 -17.63
C GLY A 68 18.07 -16.75 -16.42
N ALA A 69 18.91 -15.73 -16.48
CA ALA A 69 19.87 -15.36 -15.45
C ALA A 69 20.05 -13.82 -15.49
N ASP A 70 20.59 -13.19 -14.45
CA ASP A 70 21.13 -13.82 -13.24
C ASP A 70 20.27 -13.51 -12.01
N GLY A 71 19.57 -12.37 -11.99
CA GLY A 71 18.59 -12.06 -10.96
C GLY A 71 18.51 -10.56 -10.65
N LEU A 72 17.88 -10.26 -9.52
CA LEU A 72 17.76 -8.89 -9.01
C LEU A 72 18.00 -8.84 -7.50
N THR A 73 18.21 -7.64 -6.99
CA THR A 73 18.43 -7.40 -5.57
C THR A 73 17.59 -6.24 -5.05
N PHE A 74 17.22 -6.32 -3.77
CA PHE A 74 16.87 -5.15 -2.96
C PHE A 74 18.04 -4.88 -2.02
N LEU A 75 18.49 -3.63 -1.92
CA LEU A 75 19.65 -3.32 -1.07
C LEU A 75 19.52 -2.00 -0.32
N LEU A 76 20.16 -1.98 0.85
CA LEU A 76 20.50 -0.78 1.63
C LEU A 76 22.00 -0.57 1.51
N GLN A 77 22.45 0.62 1.12
CA GLN A 77 23.87 0.90 0.91
C GLN A 77 24.30 2.29 1.35
N SER A 78 25.55 2.42 1.79
CA SER A 78 26.19 3.70 2.13
C SER A 78 27.52 3.91 1.40
N SER A 79 27.61 3.38 0.19
CA SER A 79 28.74 3.55 -0.72
C SER A 79 29.02 5.03 -0.99
N PRO A 80 30.30 5.43 -1.09
CA PRO A 80 30.69 6.78 -1.53
C PRO A 80 30.20 7.15 -2.93
N LEU A 81 29.81 6.16 -3.76
CA LEU A 81 29.21 6.40 -5.07
C LEU A 81 27.77 6.92 -4.97
N GLY A 82 27.15 6.84 -3.79
CA GLY A 82 25.81 7.34 -3.53
C GLY A 82 24.76 6.68 -4.44
N PRO A 83 23.73 7.42 -4.89
CA PRO A 83 22.68 6.86 -5.73
C PRO A 83 23.15 6.61 -7.18
N SER A 84 24.36 7.05 -7.55
CA SER A 84 24.97 6.77 -8.87
C SER A 84 25.75 5.46 -8.91
N ALA A 85 25.69 4.65 -7.86
CA ALA A 85 26.40 3.38 -7.77
C ALA A 85 25.84 2.35 -8.77
N LEU A 86 26.71 1.69 -9.53
CA LEU A 86 26.36 0.66 -10.51
C LEU A 86 27.54 -0.30 -10.69
N GLY A 87 27.32 -1.58 -10.44
CA GLY A 87 28.24 -2.68 -10.73
C GLY A 87 28.07 -3.26 -12.14
N ASP A 88 28.69 -4.41 -12.37
CA ASP A 88 28.77 -5.10 -13.64
C ASP A 88 27.56 -6.04 -13.89
N ASP A 89 27.48 -6.56 -15.11
CA ASP A 89 26.43 -7.48 -15.58
C ASP A 89 26.61 -8.93 -15.12
N GLY A 90 25.69 -9.80 -15.55
CA GLY A 90 25.67 -11.21 -15.18
C GLY A 90 25.43 -11.43 -13.68
N GLY A 91 26.04 -12.48 -13.13
CA GLY A 91 26.01 -12.82 -11.70
C GLY A 91 26.61 -11.77 -10.75
N ASN A 92 27.07 -10.61 -11.26
CA ASN A 92 27.40 -9.46 -10.43
C ASN A 92 26.17 -8.63 -10.03
N LEU A 93 25.01 -8.90 -10.65
CA LEU A 93 23.68 -8.35 -10.35
C LEU A 93 23.64 -6.82 -10.26
N GLY A 94 24.53 -6.11 -10.98
CA GLY A 94 24.59 -4.66 -10.98
C GLY A 94 25.10 -4.03 -9.67
N TYR A 95 25.66 -4.81 -8.74
CA TYR A 95 26.22 -4.28 -7.49
C TYR A 95 27.66 -4.75 -7.17
N LEU A 96 28.12 -5.85 -7.76
CA LEU A 96 29.53 -6.29 -7.76
C LEU A 96 30.26 -5.79 -9.01
N ALA A 97 31.60 -5.76 -9.00
CA ALA A 97 32.42 -5.54 -10.19
C ALA A 97 33.65 -6.46 -10.17
N ASP A 98 33.87 -7.27 -11.22
CA ASP A 98 34.97 -8.26 -11.32
C ASP A 98 35.23 -9.04 -10.01
N SER A 99 34.16 -9.46 -9.31
CA SER A 99 34.17 -10.14 -7.98
C SER A 99 34.57 -9.30 -6.76
N VAL A 100 34.72 -7.99 -6.89
CA VAL A 100 34.87 -7.05 -5.78
C VAL A 100 33.56 -6.30 -5.59
N PRO A 101 33.05 -6.19 -4.35
CA PRO A 101 31.80 -5.49 -4.14
C PRO A 101 32.01 -3.99 -4.30
N LEU A 102 31.42 -3.45 -5.37
CA LEU A 102 31.56 -2.04 -5.75
C LEU A 102 30.62 -1.17 -4.90
N ILE A 103 29.42 -1.67 -4.64
CA ILE A 103 28.45 -1.03 -3.78
C ILE A 103 28.68 -1.53 -2.35
N THR A 104 29.62 -0.89 -1.62
CA THR A 104 29.86 -1.17 -0.19
C THR A 104 30.12 0.11 0.62
N PRO A 105 29.74 0.14 1.91
CA PRO A 105 29.01 -0.89 2.66
C PRO A 105 27.58 -1.12 2.14
N ALA A 106 27.11 -2.36 2.23
CA ALA A 106 25.77 -2.73 1.80
C ALA A 106 25.20 -3.91 2.60
N VAL A 107 23.89 -3.95 2.71
CA VAL A 107 23.11 -5.15 3.07
C VAL A 107 22.21 -5.43 1.88
N VAL A 108 22.37 -6.62 1.30
CA VAL A 108 21.78 -7.01 0.02
C VAL A 108 20.87 -8.21 0.25
N VAL A 109 19.67 -8.13 -0.31
CA VAL A 109 18.74 -9.26 -0.44
C VAL A 109 18.68 -9.64 -1.91
N GLU A 110 19.24 -10.78 -2.26
CA GLU A 110 19.29 -11.29 -3.62
C GLU A 110 18.14 -12.24 -3.90
N PHE A 111 17.63 -12.15 -5.13
CA PHE A 111 16.70 -13.08 -5.74
C PHE A 111 17.43 -13.70 -6.93
N ASP A 112 18.33 -14.61 -6.60
CA ASP A 112 19.23 -15.26 -7.55
C ASP A 112 18.47 -16.33 -8.31
N THR A 113 18.69 -16.39 -9.61
CA THR A 113 18.04 -17.32 -10.52
C THR A 113 19.03 -18.22 -11.27
N PHE A 114 20.33 -18.09 -11.00
CA PHE A 114 21.36 -18.85 -11.68
C PHE A 114 22.33 -19.49 -10.70
N PHE A 115 22.57 -20.79 -10.86
CA PHE A 115 23.54 -21.48 -10.03
C PHE A 115 24.95 -21.20 -10.57
N ASN A 116 25.78 -20.46 -9.83
CA ASN A 116 27.20 -20.25 -10.15
C ASN A 116 28.07 -21.29 -9.41
N PRO A 117 28.55 -22.36 -10.11
CA PRO A 117 29.31 -23.44 -9.45
C PRO A 117 30.64 -22.97 -8.87
N GLU A 118 31.15 -21.84 -9.35
CA GLU A 118 32.44 -21.26 -9.00
C GLU A 118 32.41 -20.53 -7.64
N ASN A 119 31.23 -20.07 -7.20
CA ASN A 119 31.02 -19.37 -5.93
C ASN A 119 30.52 -20.29 -4.81
N ASN A 120 30.26 -21.56 -5.14
CA ASN A 120 29.70 -22.57 -4.23
C ASN A 120 28.37 -22.13 -3.60
N ASP A 121 27.49 -21.53 -4.41
CA ASP A 121 26.09 -21.31 -4.04
C ASP A 121 25.53 -22.66 -3.57
N ASN A 122 25.03 -22.72 -2.35
CA ASN A 122 25.03 -23.93 -1.54
C ASN A 122 24.61 -25.21 -2.32
N PRO A 123 25.53 -26.17 -2.57
CA PRO A 123 25.24 -27.34 -3.39
C PRO A 123 24.19 -28.27 -2.77
N ASN A 124 23.84 -28.08 -1.48
CA ASN A 124 22.75 -28.81 -0.84
C ASN A 124 21.37 -28.36 -1.34
N LEU A 125 21.23 -27.14 -1.90
CA LEU A 125 20.00 -26.67 -2.54
C LEU A 125 19.74 -27.38 -3.89
N LEU A 126 20.76 -27.97 -4.49
CA LEU A 126 20.67 -28.77 -5.71
C LEU A 126 20.15 -30.20 -5.47
N THR A 127 20.18 -30.68 -4.22
CA THR A 127 19.81 -32.08 -3.93
C THR A 127 18.30 -32.35 -4.04
N THR A 128 17.47 -31.31 -4.11
CA THR A 128 16.01 -31.41 -4.30
C THR A 128 15.55 -31.14 -5.73
N SER A 129 16.35 -30.50 -6.58
CA SER A 129 16.04 -30.25 -8.00
C SER A 129 17.09 -30.86 -8.91
N ALA A 130 16.74 -31.96 -9.57
CA ALA A 130 17.54 -32.57 -10.63
C ALA A 130 17.61 -31.72 -11.92
N ASN A 131 17.05 -30.50 -11.91
CA ASN A 131 16.91 -29.63 -13.06
C ASN A 131 17.52 -28.25 -12.75
N LEU A 132 18.67 -27.94 -13.34
CA LEU A 132 19.33 -26.64 -13.21
C LEU A 132 18.52 -25.50 -13.85
N SER A 133 17.55 -25.82 -14.71
CA SER A 133 16.65 -24.85 -15.34
C SER A 133 15.55 -24.29 -14.41
N GLU A 134 15.59 -24.64 -13.13
CA GLU A 134 14.65 -24.23 -12.08
C GLU A 134 15.40 -23.79 -10.81
N TYR A 135 16.69 -23.47 -10.94
CA TYR A 135 17.46 -22.98 -9.80
C TYR A 135 17.02 -21.57 -9.42
N ASN A 136 16.94 -21.32 -8.12
CA ASN A 136 16.87 -20.00 -7.55
C ASN A 136 17.21 -20.03 -6.04
N ALA A 137 17.69 -18.90 -5.54
CA ALA A 137 17.99 -18.69 -4.13
C ALA A 137 17.52 -17.30 -3.69
N VAL A 138 17.14 -17.21 -2.41
CA VAL A 138 17.03 -15.94 -1.70
C VAL A 138 18.21 -15.85 -0.75
N GLU A 139 19.04 -14.82 -0.94
CA GLU A 139 20.28 -14.64 -0.17
C GLU A 139 20.26 -13.33 0.60
N LEU A 140 20.68 -13.36 1.85
CA LEU A 140 20.92 -12.17 2.65
C LEU A 140 22.43 -12.03 2.87
N ILE A 141 23.02 -10.99 2.29
CA ILE A 141 24.46 -10.78 2.30
C ILE A 141 24.78 -9.42 2.93
N SER A 142 25.84 -9.40 3.75
CA SER A 142 26.39 -8.16 4.30
C SER A 142 27.78 -7.89 3.74
N TYR A 143 28.02 -6.63 3.37
CA TYR A 143 29.29 -6.14 2.89
C TYR A 143 29.77 -4.98 3.77
N SER A 144 30.93 -5.15 4.40
CA SER A 144 31.65 -4.05 5.03
C SER A 144 32.34 -3.18 3.98
N ALA A 145 32.72 -1.94 4.33
CA ALA A 145 33.40 -1.02 3.43
C ALA A 145 34.66 -1.67 2.80
N GLY A 146 34.62 -1.96 1.50
CA GLY A 146 35.71 -2.61 0.77
C GLY A 146 36.07 -4.02 1.25
N GLY A 147 35.21 -4.66 2.05
CA GLY A 147 35.39 -6.02 2.54
C GLY A 147 34.73 -7.07 1.66
N ALA A 148 35.09 -8.34 1.85
CA ALA A 148 34.40 -9.46 1.20
C ALA A 148 32.96 -9.60 1.72
N GLY A 149 32.07 -10.14 0.88
CA GLY A 149 30.70 -10.44 1.26
C GLY A 149 30.62 -11.55 2.30
N GLN A 150 29.77 -11.36 3.29
CA GLN A 150 29.38 -12.40 4.24
C GLN A 150 27.93 -12.77 3.98
N ILE A 151 27.72 -13.97 3.41
CA ILE A 151 26.40 -14.60 3.33
C ILE A 151 25.95 -14.88 4.76
N LEU A 152 24.85 -14.25 5.16
CA LEU A 152 24.22 -14.46 6.46
C LEU A 152 23.23 -15.61 6.38
N GLU A 153 22.42 -15.64 5.31
CA GLU A 153 21.43 -16.67 5.05
C GLU A 153 21.32 -16.92 3.54
N GLN A 154 21.08 -18.18 3.16
CA GLN A 154 20.87 -18.59 1.76
C GLN A 154 19.84 -19.73 1.75
N ILE A 155 18.69 -19.49 1.12
CA ILE A 155 17.56 -20.42 1.15
C ILE A 155 16.96 -20.57 -0.25
N LYS A 156 16.68 -21.81 -0.65
CA LYS A 156 15.86 -22.07 -1.85
C LYS A 156 14.38 -21.86 -1.49
N PRO A 157 13.68 -20.91 -2.11
CA PRO A 157 12.25 -20.74 -1.88
C PRO A 157 11.44 -21.84 -2.59
N ASP A 158 10.21 -22.09 -2.16
CA ASP A 158 9.28 -23.06 -2.78
C ASP A 158 8.62 -22.52 -4.08
N VAL A 159 9.24 -21.53 -4.73
CA VAL A 159 8.81 -20.92 -5.99
C VAL A 159 10.00 -20.84 -6.95
N VAL A 160 9.78 -20.67 -8.25
CA VAL A 160 10.82 -20.45 -9.27
C VAL A 160 10.59 -19.07 -9.88
N PHE A 161 11.53 -18.14 -9.80
CA PHE A 161 11.26 -16.75 -10.18
C PHE A 161 11.19 -16.49 -11.70
N ASN A 162 11.93 -17.25 -12.52
CA ASN A 162 12.01 -17.09 -13.99
C ASN A 162 10.80 -17.65 -14.77
N THR A 163 9.59 -17.55 -14.24
CA THR A 163 8.39 -18.10 -14.90
C THR A 163 7.62 -17.05 -15.69
N GLY A 164 7.98 -15.77 -15.57
CA GLY A 164 7.16 -14.65 -16.02
C GLY A 164 5.93 -14.40 -15.14
N ASP A 165 5.72 -15.17 -14.08
CA ASP A 165 4.71 -14.85 -13.08
C ASP A 165 5.18 -13.67 -12.21
N VAL A 166 4.22 -13.04 -11.52
CA VAL A 166 4.54 -11.96 -10.60
C VAL A 166 4.63 -12.44 -9.16
N TYR A 167 5.78 -12.15 -8.57
CA TYR A 167 6.10 -12.45 -7.18
C TYR A 167 6.04 -11.19 -6.33
N THR A 168 5.71 -11.36 -5.05
CA THR A 168 5.85 -10.30 -4.05
C THR A 168 6.91 -10.71 -3.04
N ALA A 169 7.81 -9.78 -2.72
CA ALA A 169 8.77 -9.90 -1.64
C ALA A 169 8.48 -8.89 -0.52
N TRP A 170 8.70 -9.30 0.73
CA TRP A 170 8.62 -8.44 1.91
C TRP A 170 9.93 -8.48 2.68
N ILE A 171 10.47 -7.29 2.97
CA ILE A 171 11.67 -7.08 3.78
C ILE A 171 11.27 -6.27 5.01
N ASP A 172 11.11 -6.95 6.14
CA ASP A 172 10.77 -6.32 7.42
C ASP A 172 11.99 -6.27 8.31
N TYR A 173 12.29 -5.10 8.87
CA TYR A 173 13.33 -4.94 9.88
C TYR A 173 12.71 -4.46 11.19
N THR A 174 12.94 -5.20 12.27
CA THR A 174 12.62 -4.79 13.63
C THR A 174 13.90 -4.35 14.33
N ALA A 175 14.01 -3.05 14.64
CA ALA A 175 15.18 -2.51 15.33
C ALA A 175 15.20 -2.95 16.81
N SER A 176 16.41 -3.00 17.37
CA SER A 176 16.66 -3.27 18.79
C SER A 176 17.48 -2.13 19.39
N GLU A 177 17.15 -1.71 20.61
CA GLU A 177 17.88 -0.63 21.30
C GLU A 177 19.19 -1.10 21.95
N THR A 178 19.31 -2.40 22.23
CA THR A 178 20.40 -2.95 23.06
C THR A 178 21.22 -4.05 22.38
N GLY A 179 21.02 -4.26 21.07
CA GLY A 179 21.67 -5.34 20.32
C GLY A 179 21.31 -5.33 18.82
N PRO A 180 21.57 -6.42 18.09
CA PRO A 180 21.15 -6.53 16.70
C PRO A 180 19.62 -6.48 16.60
N GLY A 181 19.13 -5.87 15.51
CA GLY A 181 17.72 -6.00 15.13
C GLY A 181 17.48 -7.32 14.40
N VAL A 182 16.25 -7.55 13.96
CA VAL A 182 15.86 -8.74 13.20
C VAL A 182 15.37 -8.34 11.82
N LEU A 183 16.00 -8.87 10.77
CA LEU A 183 15.57 -8.71 9.38
C LEU A 183 14.88 -9.99 8.92
N GLN A 184 13.66 -9.84 8.41
CA GLN A 184 12.83 -10.93 7.93
C GLN A 184 12.54 -10.76 6.44
N ILE A 185 12.69 -11.85 5.70
CA ILE A 185 12.43 -11.89 4.26
C ILE A 185 11.31 -12.90 4.02
N SER A 186 10.28 -12.49 3.29
CA SER A 186 9.21 -13.37 2.82
C SER A 186 9.04 -13.20 1.33
N THR A 187 8.63 -14.27 0.65
CA THR A 187 8.31 -14.24 -0.78
C THR A 187 7.09 -15.11 -1.07
N ALA A 188 6.25 -14.71 -2.02
CA ALA A 188 5.13 -15.53 -2.46
C ALA A 188 4.73 -15.20 -3.90
N LEU A 189 4.06 -16.16 -4.56
CA LEU A 189 3.31 -15.90 -5.78
C LEU A 189 2.10 -15.02 -5.45
N GLY A 190 1.93 -13.90 -6.15
CA GLY A 190 0.82 -12.98 -5.93
C GLY A 190 0.90 -12.18 -4.62
N ALA A 191 -0.26 -11.71 -4.16
CA ALA A 191 -0.35 -10.58 -3.24
C ALA A 191 -0.23 -10.90 -1.76
N SER A 192 -0.12 -12.17 -1.33
CA SER A 192 -0.36 -12.60 0.07
C SER A 192 0.92 -12.95 0.82
N LYS A 193 1.19 -12.28 1.96
CA LYS A 193 2.38 -12.51 2.76
C LYS A 193 2.27 -13.81 3.54
N PRO A 194 3.24 -14.72 3.40
CA PRO A 194 3.30 -15.92 4.22
C PRO A 194 3.28 -15.61 5.72
N ALA A 195 2.58 -16.43 6.50
CA ALA A 195 2.51 -16.28 7.95
C ALA A 195 3.87 -16.52 8.66
N GLN A 196 4.78 -17.22 7.99
CA GLN A 196 6.16 -17.45 8.46
C GLN A 196 7.13 -16.86 7.43
N PRO A 197 8.15 -16.11 7.85
CA PRO A 197 9.15 -15.61 6.93
C PRO A 197 10.04 -16.75 6.43
N LEU A 198 10.58 -16.58 5.22
CA LEU A 198 11.57 -17.48 4.63
C LEU A 198 12.90 -17.35 5.39
N VAL A 199 13.33 -16.12 5.64
CA VAL A 199 14.53 -15.78 6.41
C VAL A 199 14.13 -14.99 7.64
N SER A 200 14.76 -15.25 8.78
CA SER A 200 14.67 -14.43 9.99
C SER A 200 16.04 -14.35 10.65
N GLN A 201 16.79 -13.28 10.37
CA GLN A 201 18.20 -13.14 10.72
C GLN A 201 18.43 -11.95 11.67
N GLU A 202 19.20 -12.16 12.73
CA GLU A 202 19.70 -11.06 13.56
C GLU A 202 20.78 -10.27 12.80
N ILE A 203 20.63 -8.95 12.71
CA ILE A 203 21.58 -8.06 12.03
C ILE A 203 21.63 -6.67 12.69
N ASP A 204 22.84 -6.18 12.91
CA ASP A 204 23.10 -4.80 13.31
C ASP A 204 23.37 -3.95 12.05
N LEU A 205 22.30 -3.37 11.48
CA LEU A 205 22.39 -2.52 10.29
C LEU A 205 23.30 -1.30 10.51
N SER A 206 23.33 -0.75 11.73
CA SER A 206 24.10 0.45 12.02
C SER A 206 25.60 0.16 12.04
N SER A 207 25.99 -1.04 12.47
CA SER A 207 27.38 -1.49 12.42
C SER A 207 27.92 -1.64 10.98
N VAL A 208 27.04 -1.97 10.03
CA VAL A 208 27.41 -2.16 8.62
C VAL A 208 27.32 -0.85 7.84
N LEU A 209 26.19 -0.15 7.95
CA LEU A 209 25.82 0.95 7.07
C LEU A 209 26.04 2.35 7.67
N GLY A 210 26.26 2.45 8.98
CA GLY A 210 26.19 3.71 9.72
C GLY A 210 24.75 4.10 10.06
N SER A 211 24.45 5.39 10.23
CA SER A 211 23.12 5.84 10.67
C SER A 211 22.10 5.98 9.54
N GLN A 212 22.55 6.08 8.29
CA GLN A 212 21.69 6.25 7.12
C GLN A 212 22.23 5.48 5.91
N ALA A 213 21.32 5.05 5.04
CA ALA A 213 21.64 4.36 3.81
C ALA A 213 20.73 4.81 2.66
N PHE A 214 21.25 4.81 1.44
CA PHE A 214 20.44 4.78 0.23
C PHE A 214 19.78 3.42 0.09
N LEU A 215 18.65 3.39 -0.60
CA LEU A 215 17.85 2.20 -0.76
C LEU A 215 17.32 2.13 -2.18
N GLY A 216 17.21 0.91 -2.70
CA GLY A 216 16.89 0.72 -4.10
C GLY A 216 17.10 -0.72 -4.55
N PHE A 217 17.24 -0.87 -5.86
CA PHE A 217 17.34 -2.16 -6.52
C PHE A 217 18.50 -2.18 -7.51
N THR A 218 19.08 -3.35 -7.71
CA THR A 218 20.02 -3.63 -8.81
C THR A 218 19.63 -4.93 -9.50
N ALA A 219 20.03 -5.11 -10.76
CA ALA A 219 19.89 -6.39 -11.46
C ALA A 219 21.00 -6.56 -12.49
N GLY A 220 21.24 -7.81 -12.88
CA GLY A 220 22.21 -8.18 -13.90
C GLY A 220 21.70 -9.33 -14.76
N SER A 221 22.03 -9.31 -16.05
CA SER A 221 21.75 -10.41 -16.97
C SER A 221 23.02 -10.87 -17.68
N GLY A 222 23.21 -12.18 -17.74
CA GLY A 222 24.32 -12.84 -18.43
C GLY A 222 23.96 -13.25 -19.86
N ASN A 223 24.52 -14.36 -20.33
CA ASN A 223 24.18 -14.90 -21.67
C ASN A 223 22.84 -15.63 -21.71
N ALA A 224 22.40 -16.17 -20.57
CA ALA A 224 21.01 -16.58 -20.37
C ALA A 224 20.34 -15.37 -19.71
N PHE A 225 19.40 -14.71 -20.38
CA PHE A 225 18.90 -13.41 -19.95
C PHE A 225 17.38 -13.38 -19.95
N ASN A 226 16.84 -12.64 -18.99
CA ASN A 226 15.46 -12.20 -18.90
C ASN A 226 15.47 -10.72 -18.48
N SER A 227 14.34 -10.01 -18.65
CA SER A 227 14.14 -8.70 -18.04
C SER A 227 13.95 -8.84 -16.52
N HIS A 228 14.30 -7.78 -15.79
CA HIS A 228 14.10 -7.70 -14.34
C HIS A 228 13.31 -6.44 -14.03
N ASP A 229 12.03 -6.62 -13.70
CA ASP A 229 11.06 -5.53 -13.60
C ASP A 229 10.52 -5.41 -12.18
N ILE A 230 10.55 -4.19 -11.61
CA ILE A 230 9.88 -3.85 -10.34
C ILE A 230 8.57 -3.13 -10.68
N LEU A 231 7.47 -3.81 -10.37
CA LEU A 231 6.11 -3.44 -10.80
C LEU A 231 5.40 -2.58 -9.77
N SER A 232 5.80 -2.74 -8.51
CA SER A 232 5.33 -1.94 -7.40
C SER A 232 6.38 -1.97 -6.31
N TRP A 233 6.41 -0.94 -5.48
CA TRP A 233 7.26 -0.93 -4.31
C TRP A 233 6.68 0.02 -3.26
N GLY A 234 6.80 -0.36 -1.99
CA GLY A 234 6.43 0.44 -0.84
C GLY A 234 7.48 0.26 0.26
N PHE A 235 7.83 1.35 0.93
CA PHE A 235 8.74 1.35 2.08
C PHE A 235 8.24 2.29 3.17
N ALA A 236 8.24 1.84 4.43
CA ALA A 236 7.74 2.59 5.58
C ALA A 236 8.63 2.40 6.82
N ARG A 237 8.86 3.46 7.60
CA ARG A 237 9.63 3.41 8.87
C ARG A 237 8.72 3.49 10.10
N GLN A 238 9.04 2.74 11.14
CA GLN A 238 8.36 2.78 12.43
C GLN A 238 8.84 4.00 13.24
N GLY A 239 7.89 4.73 13.85
CA GLY A 239 8.11 6.08 14.43
C GLY A 239 7.51 7.22 13.59
N ALA A 240 6.87 6.88 12.47
CA ALA A 240 6.06 7.76 11.65
C ALA A 240 4.60 7.91 12.13
N VAL A 241 4.05 6.93 12.85
CA VAL A 241 2.77 6.97 13.57
C VAL A 241 2.90 5.97 14.74
N GLY A 242 2.22 6.23 15.86
CA GLY A 242 2.24 5.43 17.09
C GLY A 242 1.91 3.94 16.86
N THR A 243 2.43 3.13 17.77
CA THR A 243 2.34 1.67 17.87
C THR A 243 1.01 1.08 17.40
N GLY A 244 0.99 0.53 16.18
CA GLY A 244 -0.07 -0.32 15.65
C GLY A 244 0.53 -1.17 14.53
N TYR A 245 0.43 -2.49 14.66
CA TYR A 245 0.90 -3.45 13.65
C TYR A 245 0.26 -3.13 12.29
N LEU A 246 1.09 -2.99 11.25
CA LEU A 246 0.67 -2.72 9.88
C LEU A 246 -0.09 -3.94 9.34
N ASN A 247 -1.37 -3.75 8.99
CA ASN A 247 -2.22 -4.79 8.40
C ASN A 247 -2.11 -4.78 6.88
N PHE A 248 -2.05 -5.99 6.34
CA PHE A 248 -1.73 -6.40 4.98
C PHE A 248 -2.49 -5.75 3.79
N ARG A 249 -3.50 -4.91 4.03
CA ARG A 249 -4.28 -4.25 2.96
C ARG A 249 -3.54 -3.09 2.27
N GLN A 250 -2.48 -2.58 2.87
CA GLN A 250 -1.56 -1.60 2.26
C GLN A 250 -0.56 -2.24 1.27
N PHE A 251 -0.55 -3.56 1.12
CA PHE A 251 0.32 -4.27 0.17
C PHE A 251 -0.43 -4.92 -1.02
N THR A 252 -1.76 -5.01 -1.01
CA THR A 252 -2.53 -5.70 -2.07
C THR A 252 -2.84 -4.86 -3.32
N GLU A 253 -2.67 -3.53 -3.29
CA GLU A 253 -2.90 -2.65 -4.46
C GLU A 253 -1.87 -2.85 -5.58
N ALA A 254 -0.75 -3.48 -5.24
CA ALA A 254 0.27 -3.82 -6.21
C ALA A 254 -0.10 -5.02 -7.08
N ALA A 255 -0.86 -6.01 -6.60
CA ALA A 255 -0.82 -7.39 -7.12
C ALA A 255 -1.83 -7.87 -8.16
N ALA A 256 -2.81 -7.05 -8.48
CA ALA A 256 -3.81 -7.39 -9.49
C ALA A 256 -3.38 -7.02 -10.93
N LEU A 257 -2.25 -6.32 -11.11
CA LEU A 257 -1.90 -5.64 -12.37
C LEU A 257 -1.43 -6.56 -13.53
N GLU A 258 -1.13 -7.85 -13.34
CA GLU A 258 -0.40 -8.62 -14.38
C GLU A 258 -0.73 -10.12 -14.45
N LEU A 259 -2.00 -10.45 -14.76
CA LEU A 259 -2.38 -11.81 -15.18
C LEU A 259 -2.76 -11.89 -16.67
N GLY A 260 -2.36 -10.90 -17.49
CA GLY A 260 -2.54 -10.97 -18.95
C GLY A 260 -3.99 -11.11 -19.42
N VAL A 261 -4.97 -10.75 -18.59
CA VAL A 261 -6.34 -10.54 -19.04
C VAL A 261 -6.44 -9.07 -19.43
N ASP A 262 -6.58 -8.86 -20.73
CA ASP A 262 -6.74 -7.54 -21.37
C ASP A 262 -8.00 -6.84 -20.80
N ILE A 263 -7.82 -6.09 -19.71
CA ILE A 263 -8.83 -5.18 -19.16
C ILE A 263 -8.17 -3.80 -19.04
N PRO A 264 -8.61 -2.81 -19.83
CA PRO A 264 -8.04 -1.47 -19.80
C PRO A 264 -8.39 -0.79 -18.46
N TYR A 265 -7.60 0.21 -18.08
CA TYR A 265 -7.82 1.18 -16.99
C TYR A 265 -7.12 0.88 -15.65
N GLN A 266 -5.89 1.40 -15.55
CA GLN A 266 -5.13 1.68 -14.32
C GLN A 266 -5.98 2.47 -13.30
N ASP A 267 -5.62 2.39 -12.02
CA ASP A 267 -6.02 3.37 -11.01
C ASP A 267 -5.83 4.79 -11.59
N LEU A 268 -6.87 5.61 -11.61
CA LEU A 268 -6.74 6.98 -12.10
C LEU A 268 -5.98 7.79 -11.05
N GLU A 269 -4.66 7.92 -11.22
CA GLU A 269 -3.90 8.93 -10.51
C GLU A 269 -4.29 10.30 -11.07
N VAL A 270 -4.83 11.15 -10.20
CA VAL A 270 -5.26 12.48 -10.57
C VAL A 270 -4.68 13.46 -9.57
N ASN A 271 -3.71 14.27 -10.01
CA ASN A 271 -2.99 15.24 -9.17
C ASN A 271 -2.39 14.62 -7.89
N GLY A 272 -1.92 13.37 -7.94
CA GLY A 272 -1.31 12.68 -6.80
C GLY A 272 -2.30 12.04 -5.81
N LEU A 273 -3.60 12.03 -6.13
CA LEU A 273 -4.63 11.33 -5.36
C LEU A 273 -5.10 10.06 -6.06
N PHE A 274 -5.09 8.95 -5.34
CA PHE A 274 -5.56 7.65 -5.82
C PHE A 274 -7.09 7.54 -5.69
N THR A 275 -7.75 7.04 -6.74
CA THR A 275 -9.19 6.75 -6.70
C THR A 275 -9.57 5.73 -5.64
N SER A 276 -8.65 4.87 -5.22
CA SER A 276 -8.85 3.86 -4.17
C SER A 276 -9.13 4.48 -2.80
N LEU A 277 -8.57 5.65 -2.49
CA LEU A 277 -8.83 6.38 -1.23
C LEU A 277 -10.32 6.74 -1.06
N PHE A 278 -11.03 6.91 -2.17
CA PHE A 278 -12.43 7.33 -2.18
C PHE A 278 -13.39 6.19 -2.48
N TYR A 279 -12.88 4.96 -2.62
CA TYR A 279 -13.63 3.79 -3.02
C TYR A 279 -13.85 2.82 -1.85
N ASP A 280 -15.08 2.33 -1.72
CA ASP A 280 -15.48 1.35 -0.72
C ASP A 280 -16.15 0.17 -1.45
N GLU A 281 -15.42 -0.95 -1.55
CA GLU A 281 -15.87 -2.17 -2.22
C GLU A 281 -17.19 -2.69 -1.66
N THR A 282 -17.36 -2.67 -0.34
CA THR A 282 -18.57 -3.18 0.31
C THR A 282 -19.76 -2.30 -0.06
N TYR A 283 -19.59 -0.99 0.06
CA TYR A 283 -20.61 -0.02 -0.34
C TYR A 283 -20.94 -0.12 -1.83
N TYR A 284 -19.92 -0.24 -2.67
CA TYR A 284 -20.08 -0.22 -4.12
C TYR A 284 -20.84 -1.46 -4.60
N LEU A 285 -20.46 -2.66 -4.15
CA LEU A 285 -21.20 -3.88 -4.47
C LEU A 285 -22.61 -3.88 -3.85
N CYS A 286 -22.77 -3.33 -2.65
CA CYS A 286 -24.08 -3.13 -2.00
C CYS A 286 -25.01 -2.25 -2.85
N ARG A 287 -24.47 -1.16 -3.41
CA ARG A 287 -25.25 -0.19 -4.19
C ARG A 287 -25.46 -0.63 -5.64
N ASN A 288 -24.66 -1.59 -6.10
CA ASN A 288 -24.66 -2.10 -7.47
C ASN A 288 -24.83 -3.63 -7.46
N PRO A 289 -26.02 -4.17 -7.13
CA PRO A 289 -26.22 -5.62 -6.99
C PRO A 289 -25.98 -6.39 -8.30
N ASP A 290 -26.23 -5.75 -9.44
CA ASP A 290 -25.87 -6.25 -10.76
C ASP A 290 -24.36 -6.54 -10.86
N ILE A 291 -23.55 -5.69 -10.26
CA ILE A 291 -22.09 -5.82 -10.24
C ILE A 291 -21.63 -6.81 -9.18
N ALA A 292 -22.29 -6.86 -8.01
CA ALA A 292 -22.05 -7.92 -7.03
C ALA A 292 -22.25 -9.33 -7.63
N VAL A 293 -23.30 -9.50 -8.43
CA VAL A 293 -23.55 -10.75 -9.17
C VAL A 293 -22.50 -10.98 -10.25
N ALA A 294 -22.07 -9.93 -10.96
CA ALA A 294 -21.03 -10.05 -11.97
C ALA A 294 -19.68 -10.48 -11.36
N VAL A 295 -19.30 -9.90 -10.20
CA VAL A 295 -18.10 -10.29 -9.44
C VAL A 295 -18.19 -11.72 -8.92
N ALA A 296 -19.33 -12.10 -8.33
CA ALA A 296 -19.52 -13.47 -7.82
C ALA A 296 -19.44 -14.55 -8.92
N ASN A 297 -19.77 -14.18 -10.16
CA ASN A 297 -19.66 -15.05 -11.33
C ASN A 297 -18.32 -14.92 -12.07
N GLY A 298 -17.38 -14.12 -11.55
CA GLY A 298 -16.04 -13.95 -12.12
C GLY A 298 -15.98 -13.09 -13.38
N PHE A 299 -17.02 -12.32 -13.71
CA PHE A 299 -16.96 -11.34 -14.81
C PHE A 299 -16.09 -10.12 -14.47
N PHE A 300 -15.92 -9.84 -13.18
CA PHE A 300 -14.99 -8.87 -12.62
C PHE A 300 -14.31 -9.51 -11.41
N THR A 301 -13.03 -9.21 -11.19
CA THR A 301 -12.26 -9.61 -10.01
C THR A 301 -12.72 -8.87 -8.75
N SER A 302 -13.28 -7.66 -8.91
CA SER A 302 -13.84 -6.84 -7.83
C SER A 302 -14.84 -5.82 -8.36
N GLY A 303 -15.65 -5.24 -7.47
CA GLY A 303 -16.45 -4.05 -7.78
C GLY A 303 -15.57 -2.87 -8.16
N TYR A 304 -14.35 -2.81 -7.62
CA TYR A 304 -13.40 -1.74 -7.89
C TYR A 304 -12.97 -1.74 -9.35
N GLU A 305 -12.65 -2.93 -9.87
CA GLU A 305 -12.37 -3.13 -11.29
C GLU A 305 -13.56 -2.66 -12.15
N HIS A 306 -14.79 -3.05 -11.80
CA HIS A 306 -15.97 -2.53 -12.51
C HIS A 306 -16.07 -1.01 -12.40
N PHE A 307 -15.79 -0.42 -11.23
CA PHE A 307 -15.91 1.01 -11.03
C PHE A 307 -14.97 1.79 -11.95
N LEU A 308 -13.71 1.38 -12.03
CA LEU A 308 -12.72 2.00 -12.90
C LEU A 308 -13.07 1.82 -14.38
N THR A 309 -13.51 0.63 -14.77
CA THR A 309 -13.78 0.28 -16.18
C THR A 309 -15.09 0.87 -16.71
N PHE A 310 -16.15 0.87 -15.90
CA PHE A 310 -17.50 1.26 -16.31
C PHE A 310 -18.16 2.23 -15.34
N GLY A 311 -18.01 2.01 -14.04
CA GLY A 311 -18.73 2.76 -13.01
C GLY A 311 -18.52 4.27 -13.07
N LEU A 312 -17.31 4.73 -13.42
CA LEU A 312 -17.02 6.15 -13.65
C LEU A 312 -17.88 6.73 -14.77
N LEU A 313 -17.87 6.12 -15.95
CA LEU A 313 -18.66 6.55 -17.11
C LEU A 313 -20.16 6.42 -16.86
N GLU A 314 -20.58 5.39 -16.14
CA GLU A 314 -21.97 5.16 -15.74
C GLU A 314 -22.44 6.12 -14.65
N GLY A 315 -21.56 6.92 -14.05
CA GLY A 315 -21.89 7.85 -12.97
C GLY A 315 -22.25 7.13 -11.65
N ARG A 316 -21.68 5.96 -11.40
CA ARG A 316 -21.83 5.25 -10.13
C ARG A 316 -20.98 5.93 -9.06
N SER A 317 -21.45 5.84 -7.81
CA SER A 317 -20.75 6.44 -6.67
C SER A 317 -19.80 5.43 -6.04
N PRO A 318 -18.50 5.75 -5.85
CA PRO A 318 -17.48 4.80 -5.37
C PRO A 318 -17.58 4.49 -3.87
N SER A 319 -18.10 5.42 -3.08
CA SER A 319 -18.27 5.25 -1.63
C SER A 319 -19.48 6.02 -1.12
N ILE A 320 -19.75 5.92 0.17
CA ILE A 320 -20.74 6.77 0.82
C ILE A 320 -20.29 8.24 0.92
N LEU A 321 -18.98 8.49 0.88
CA LEU A 321 -18.36 9.80 1.11
C LEU A 321 -18.33 10.67 -0.16
N PHE A 322 -18.44 10.06 -1.35
CA PHE A 322 -18.68 10.76 -2.61
C PHE A 322 -20.00 10.32 -3.26
N ARG A 323 -20.82 11.28 -3.69
CA ARG A 323 -22.11 11.01 -4.35
C ARG A 323 -22.19 11.74 -5.68
N GLU A 324 -22.10 11.01 -6.80
CA GLU A 324 -22.12 11.57 -8.17
C GLU A 324 -23.33 12.49 -8.39
N THR A 325 -24.53 12.02 -8.09
CA THR A 325 -25.76 12.78 -8.32
C THR A 325 -25.84 14.03 -7.44
N TYR A 326 -25.36 13.95 -6.20
CA TYR A 326 -25.26 15.13 -5.33
C TYR A 326 -24.27 16.13 -5.91
N TYR A 327 -23.07 15.67 -6.26
CA TYR A 327 -21.98 16.51 -6.73
C TYR A 327 -22.36 17.26 -8.00
N LEU A 328 -22.95 16.58 -8.99
CA LEU A 328 -23.41 17.24 -10.23
C LEU A 328 -24.58 18.21 -9.99
N ASN A 329 -25.49 17.90 -9.06
CA ASN A 329 -26.60 18.81 -8.73
C ASN A 329 -26.13 20.08 -8.01
N GLN A 330 -25.09 19.98 -7.17
CA GLN A 330 -24.51 21.15 -6.50
C GLN A 330 -23.60 21.96 -7.42
N ASN A 331 -23.11 21.35 -8.50
CA ASN A 331 -22.14 21.94 -9.41
C ASN A 331 -22.66 21.91 -10.86
N PRO A 332 -23.61 22.80 -11.22
CA PRO A 332 -24.23 22.81 -12.56
C PRO A 332 -23.23 23.04 -13.70
N ASP A 333 -22.12 23.73 -13.44
CA ASP A 333 -21.01 23.91 -14.36
C ASP A 333 -20.30 22.58 -14.68
N VAL A 334 -20.09 21.73 -13.67
CA VAL A 334 -19.52 20.38 -13.85
C VAL A 334 -20.53 19.46 -14.54
N ALA A 335 -21.82 19.58 -14.21
CA ALA A 335 -22.87 18.86 -14.92
C ALA A 335 -22.89 19.21 -16.42
N GLN A 336 -22.72 20.49 -16.76
CA GLN A 336 -22.60 20.93 -18.15
C GLN A 336 -21.30 20.43 -18.79
N ALA A 337 -20.16 20.50 -18.10
CA ALA A 337 -18.88 19.97 -18.58
C ALA A 337 -18.94 18.46 -18.86
N LYS A 338 -19.74 17.70 -18.09
CA LYS A 338 -20.01 16.28 -18.35
C LYS A 338 -20.84 16.07 -19.62
N VAL A 339 -21.88 16.88 -19.83
CA VAL A 339 -22.69 16.84 -21.08
C VAL A 339 -21.84 17.17 -22.31
N ASP A 340 -20.93 18.13 -22.16
CA ASP A 340 -20.04 18.58 -23.23
C ASP A 340 -18.85 17.63 -23.46
N GLY A 341 -18.71 16.57 -22.63
CA GLY A 341 -17.64 15.58 -22.73
C GLY A 341 -16.26 16.07 -22.27
N VAL A 342 -16.20 17.20 -21.56
CA VAL A 342 -14.95 17.76 -21.00
C VAL A 342 -14.48 16.96 -19.79
N VAL A 343 -15.42 16.44 -19.00
CA VAL A 343 -15.17 15.48 -17.90
C VAL A 343 -16.07 14.27 -18.07
N VAL A 344 -15.60 13.10 -17.68
CA VAL A 344 -16.36 11.84 -17.83
C VAL A 344 -17.35 11.62 -16.68
N SER A 345 -17.07 12.18 -15.50
CA SER A 345 -17.93 12.08 -14.32
C SER A 345 -17.71 13.25 -13.36
N GLY A 346 -18.67 13.47 -12.47
CA GLY A 346 -18.51 14.39 -11.34
C GLY A 346 -17.39 13.94 -10.42
N PHE A 347 -17.23 12.63 -10.21
CA PHE A 347 -16.12 12.07 -9.44
C PHE A 347 -14.75 12.40 -10.04
N GLN A 348 -14.57 12.21 -11.35
CA GLN A 348 -13.31 12.58 -12.03
C GLN A 348 -13.01 14.07 -11.82
N HIS A 349 -14.01 14.94 -12.04
CA HIS A 349 -13.85 16.36 -11.79
C HIS A 349 -13.48 16.64 -10.33
N TYR A 350 -14.09 15.95 -9.37
CA TYR A 350 -13.83 16.16 -7.96
C TYR A 350 -12.37 15.88 -7.60
N ILE A 351 -11.83 14.75 -8.03
CA ILE A 351 -10.44 14.40 -7.78
C ILE A 351 -9.49 15.38 -8.51
N GLN A 352 -9.82 15.78 -9.75
CA GLN A 352 -8.98 16.67 -10.57
C GLN A 352 -8.99 18.12 -10.08
N PHE A 353 -10.14 18.62 -9.65
CA PHE A 353 -10.33 20.06 -9.44
C PHE A 353 -11.18 20.34 -8.19
N GLY A 354 -12.22 19.55 -7.96
CA GLY A 354 -13.21 19.83 -6.92
C GLY A 354 -12.65 19.94 -5.51
N GLN A 355 -11.61 19.16 -5.16
CA GLN A 355 -10.97 19.24 -3.85
C GLN A 355 -10.30 20.60 -3.61
N VAL A 356 -9.46 21.05 -4.54
CA VAL A 356 -8.76 22.35 -4.44
C VAL A 356 -9.70 23.54 -4.64
N GLU A 357 -10.82 23.33 -5.34
CA GLU A 357 -11.90 24.31 -5.47
C GLU A 357 -12.79 24.39 -4.22
N GLY A 358 -12.58 23.50 -3.24
CA GLY A 358 -13.34 23.45 -1.98
C GLY A 358 -14.80 23.03 -2.16
N ARG A 359 -15.10 22.18 -3.15
CA ARG A 359 -16.44 21.65 -3.40
C ARG A 359 -16.74 20.47 -2.48
N ASP A 360 -18.00 20.32 -2.09
CA ASP A 360 -18.41 19.23 -1.20
C ASP A 360 -18.68 17.93 -2.00
N PRO A 361 -18.06 16.78 -1.66
CA PRO A 361 -18.19 15.53 -2.42
C PRO A 361 -19.53 14.80 -2.19
N SER A 362 -20.16 15.06 -1.05
CA SER A 362 -21.46 14.51 -0.68
C SER A 362 -22.10 15.38 0.40
N ALA A 363 -23.39 15.19 0.67
CA ALA A 363 -24.07 15.85 1.79
C ALA A 363 -23.52 15.46 3.18
N LEU A 364 -22.60 14.50 3.26
CA LEU A 364 -22.00 14.03 4.51
C LEU A 364 -20.70 14.74 4.88
N PHE A 365 -20.16 15.55 3.98
CA PHE A 365 -18.92 16.28 4.19
C PHE A 365 -19.11 17.75 3.81
N ASN A 366 -18.65 18.66 4.65
CA ASN A 366 -18.60 20.08 4.33
C ASN A 366 -17.18 20.60 4.56
N GLU A 367 -16.50 20.89 3.46
CA GLU A 367 -15.08 21.29 3.45
C GLU A 367 -14.85 22.52 4.31
N ARG A 368 -15.67 23.56 4.11
CA ARG A 368 -15.54 24.83 4.83
C ARG A 368 -15.72 24.68 6.33
N ALA A 369 -16.73 23.92 6.76
CA ALA A 369 -16.99 23.67 8.17
C ALA A 369 -15.89 22.81 8.80
N TYR A 370 -15.39 21.81 8.07
CA TYR A 370 -14.31 20.95 8.54
C TYR A 370 -13.02 21.75 8.77
N LEU A 371 -12.61 22.58 7.80
CA LEU A 371 -11.43 23.44 7.96
C LEU A 371 -11.63 24.51 9.04
N ALA A 372 -12.83 25.10 9.15
CA ALA A 372 -13.10 26.09 10.20
C ALA A 372 -13.06 25.50 11.61
N ALA A 373 -13.41 24.22 11.77
CA ALA A 373 -13.35 23.51 13.04
C ALA A 373 -11.92 22.99 13.35
N ASN A 374 -11.07 22.85 12.34
CA ASN A 374 -9.74 22.26 12.45
C ASN A 374 -8.67 23.24 11.91
N GLY A 375 -8.34 24.25 12.70
CA GLY A 375 -7.44 25.33 12.27
C GLY A 375 -6.02 24.89 11.91
N ASP A 376 -5.54 23.80 12.50
CA ASP A 376 -4.28 23.14 12.16
C ASP A 376 -4.35 22.44 10.79
N VAL A 377 -5.46 21.79 10.48
CA VAL A 377 -5.70 21.21 9.15
C VAL A 377 -5.85 22.30 8.11
N GLN A 378 -6.53 23.40 8.44
CA GLN A 378 -6.61 24.58 7.58
C GLN A 378 -5.23 25.15 7.26
N ALA A 379 -4.33 25.23 8.24
CA ALA A 379 -2.95 25.65 8.02
C ALA A 379 -2.19 24.66 7.13
N ALA A 380 -2.31 23.35 7.40
CA ALA A 380 -1.65 22.30 6.63
C ALA A 380 -2.10 22.27 5.16
N VAL A 381 -3.40 22.46 4.89
CA VAL A 381 -3.93 22.64 3.52
C VAL A 381 -3.36 23.91 2.87
N GLY A 382 -3.27 25.02 3.62
CA GLY A 382 -2.68 26.28 3.14
C GLY A 382 -1.17 26.18 2.83
N GLU A 383 -0.47 25.26 3.49
CA GLU A 383 0.94 24.92 3.25
C GLU A 383 1.13 23.86 2.16
N GLY A 384 0.04 23.30 1.63
CA GLY A 384 0.07 22.26 0.59
C GLY A 384 0.45 20.88 1.11
N LEU A 385 0.35 20.61 2.41
CA LEU A 385 0.56 19.29 3.00
C LEU A 385 -0.62 18.34 2.75
N PHE A 386 -1.81 18.91 2.50
CA PHE A 386 -3.04 18.20 2.14
C PHE A 386 -3.71 18.93 0.98
N THR A 387 -4.35 18.18 0.09
CA THR A 387 -5.08 18.75 -1.05
C THR A 387 -6.33 19.50 -0.62
N SER A 388 -7.01 18.97 0.41
CA SER A 388 -8.22 19.54 0.99
C SER A 388 -8.42 19.06 2.44
N GLY A 389 -9.37 19.64 3.15
CA GLY A 389 -9.85 19.12 4.43
C GLY A 389 -10.46 17.73 4.28
N PHE A 390 -11.09 17.42 3.15
CA PHE A 390 -11.58 16.09 2.83
C PHE A 390 -10.45 15.07 2.70
N ASP A 391 -9.36 15.43 2.01
CA ASP A 391 -8.15 14.61 1.87
C ASP A 391 -7.56 14.27 3.25
N HIS A 392 -7.34 15.30 4.08
CA HIS A 392 -6.95 15.10 5.47
C HIS A 392 -7.93 14.21 6.23
N TYR A 393 -9.24 14.40 6.05
CA TYR A 393 -10.25 13.62 6.76
C TYR A 393 -10.18 12.13 6.43
N ILE A 394 -10.03 11.78 5.15
CA ILE A 394 -9.92 10.40 4.69
C ILE A 394 -8.63 9.76 5.21
N GLU A 395 -7.51 10.48 5.15
CA GLU A 395 -6.19 9.94 5.50
C GLU A 395 -5.96 9.88 7.02
N PHE A 396 -6.40 10.92 7.74
CA PHE A 396 -6.09 11.08 9.17
C PHE A 396 -7.33 11.42 10.00
N GLY A 397 -8.16 12.36 9.58
CA GLY A 397 -9.21 12.95 10.40
C GLY A 397 -10.21 11.94 10.97
N ALA A 398 -10.59 10.91 10.20
CA ALA A 398 -11.41 9.82 10.70
C ALA A 398 -10.73 9.08 11.88
N SER A 399 -9.44 8.76 11.74
CA SER A 399 -8.65 8.07 12.78
C SER A 399 -8.33 8.97 13.99
N GLU A 400 -8.20 10.28 13.75
CA GLU A 400 -8.00 11.31 14.78
C GLU A 400 -9.30 11.68 15.52
N GLY A 401 -10.45 11.16 15.07
CA GLY A 401 -11.77 11.47 15.60
C GLY A 401 -12.28 12.87 15.27
N ARG A 402 -11.66 13.51 14.28
CA ARG A 402 -12.18 14.69 13.62
C ARG A 402 -13.23 14.23 12.62
N GLY A 403 -14.42 13.98 13.13
CA GLY A 403 -15.54 13.61 12.27
C GLY A 403 -15.75 14.67 11.20
N PRO A 404 -16.21 14.29 10.00
CA PRO A 404 -17.02 15.23 9.27
C PRO A 404 -18.24 15.50 10.15
N SER A 405 -19.01 16.53 9.86
CA SER A 405 -20.35 16.61 10.45
C SER A 405 -21.21 15.45 9.88
N LEU A 406 -20.95 14.21 10.31
CA LEU A 406 -21.76 13.04 10.05
C LEU A 406 -23.05 13.29 10.76
N ILE A 407 -24.11 13.41 10.00
CA ILE A 407 -25.46 13.55 10.52
C ILE A 407 -25.76 12.48 11.60
N LEU A 408 -25.08 11.32 11.64
CA LEU A 408 -25.34 10.22 12.60
C LEU A 408 -24.33 9.99 13.76
N PHE A 409 -23.16 10.63 13.80
CA PHE A 409 -22.34 10.65 15.03
C PHE A 409 -22.26 12.08 15.54
N ASN A 410 -22.57 12.29 16.80
CA ASN A 410 -22.64 13.62 17.39
C ASN A 410 -21.80 13.63 18.67
N GLU A 411 -20.60 14.21 18.57
CA GLU A 411 -19.62 14.31 19.66
C GLU A 411 -20.25 14.94 20.91
N ASN A 412 -20.97 16.06 20.75
CA ASN A 412 -21.60 16.76 21.88
C ASN A 412 -22.67 15.89 22.57
N TYR A 413 -23.51 15.21 21.80
CA TYR A 413 -24.45 14.23 22.32
C TYR A 413 -23.72 13.12 23.06
N TYR A 414 -22.67 12.54 22.44
CA TYR A 414 -21.97 11.38 22.94
C TYR A 414 -21.26 11.68 24.27
N LEU A 415 -20.55 12.81 24.36
CA LEU A 415 -19.90 13.27 25.60
C LEU A 415 -20.90 13.71 26.67
N THR A 416 -22.06 14.25 26.28
CA THR A 416 -23.13 14.59 27.23
C THR A 416 -23.80 13.33 27.79
N GLN A 417 -24.01 12.33 26.95
CA GLN A 417 -24.70 11.08 27.28
C GLN A 417 -23.81 10.14 28.11
N TYR A 418 -22.50 10.14 27.86
CA TYR A 418 -21.54 9.21 28.43
C TYR A 418 -20.48 9.95 29.25
N SER A 419 -20.80 10.24 30.51
CA SER A 419 -19.95 11.02 31.42
C SER A 419 -18.59 10.36 31.73
N ASP A 420 -18.53 9.03 31.65
CA ASP A 420 -17.29 8.27 31.79
C ASP A 420 -16.33 8.54 30.63
N VAL A 421 -16.85 8.63 29.40
CA VAL A 421 -16.10 9.03 28.20
C VAL A 421 -15.65 10.48 28.33
N ALA A 422 -16.53 11.39 28.77
CA ALA A 422 -16.16 12.78 29.01
C ALA A 422 -15.04 12.91 30.08
N SER A 423 -15.06 12.05 31.11
CA SER A 423 -14.02 12.02 32.13
C SER A 423 -12.69 11.45 31.62
N ALA A 424 -12.74 10.43 30.77
CA ALA A 424 -11.58 9.86 30.10
C ALA A 424 -10.93 10.87 29.14
N LEU A 425 -11.75 11.65 28.41
CA LEU A 425 -11.28 12.76 27.57
C LEU A 425 -10.63 13.87 28.42
N ALA A 426 -11.27 14.26 29.52
CA ALA A 426 -10.73 15.29 30.43
C ALA A 426 -9.44 14.85 31.16
N SER A 427 -9.13 13.55 31.16
CA SER A 427 -7.94 12.98 31.78
C SER A 427 -6.88 12.53 30.76
N ASP A 428 -7.03 12.93 29.49
CA ASP A 428 -6.15 12.58 28.38
C ASP A 428 -5.97 11.06 28.16
N VAL A 429 -6.92 10.24 28.61
CA VAL A 429 -6.92 8.77 28.39
C VAL A 429 -7.41 8.43 26.98
N ILE A 430 -8.29 9.26 26.43
CA ILE A 430 -8.79 9.22 25.05
C ILE A 430 -8.72 10.63 24.47
N THR A 431 -8.66 10.76 23.14
CA THR A 431 -8.51 12.04 22.45
C THR A 431 -9.83 12.62 21.94
N SER A 432 -10.89 11.81 21.82
CA SER A 432 -12.27 12.25 21.49
C SER A 432 -13.32 11.19 21.88
N GLY A 433 -14.58 11.61 21.97
CA GLY A 433 -15.73 10.73 22.08
C GLY A 433 -15.88 9.81 20.87
N PHE A 434 -15.57 10.31 19.66
CA PHE A 434 -15.52 9.49 18.45
C PHE A 434 -14.46 8.38 18.53
N GLN A 435 -13.24 8.69 18.97
CA GLN A 435 -12.18 7.69 19.15
C GLN A 435 -12.64 6.59 20.11
N HIS A 436 -13.22 6.98 21.25
CA HIS A 436 -13.81 6.01 22.17
C HIS A 436 -14.92 5.20 21.49
N TYR A 437 -15.80 5.83 20.72
CA TYR A 437 -16.90 5.13 20.06
C TYR A 437 -16.38 4.05 19.09
N ILE A 438 -15.40 4.37 18.26
CA ILE A 438 -14.82 3.43 17.30
C ILE A 438 -14.10 2.27 18.00
N LEU A 439 -13.30 2.56 19.03
CA LEU A 439 -12.49 1.54 19.72
C LEU A 439 -13.29 0.69 20.72
N PHE A 440 -14.26 1.29 21.40
CA PHE A 440 -14.98 0.67 22.52
C PHE A 440 -16.49 0.79 22.39
N GLY A 441 -16.99 2.00 22.11
CA GLY A 441 -18.42 2.31 22.18
C GLY A 441 -19.31 1.46 21.26
N GLN A 442 -18.81 1.02 20.11
CA GLN A 442 -19.52 0.07 19.26
C GLN A 442 -19.71 -1.31 19.93
N GLY A 443 -18.64 -1.87 20.51
CA GLY A 443 -18.71 -3.13 21.25
C GLY A 443 -19.47 -3.01 22.58
N GLU A 444 -19.51 -1.82 23.15
CA GLU A 444 -20.30 -1.47 24.33
C GLU A 444 -21.78 -1.13 24.00
N GLN A 445 -22.16 -1.18 22.73
CA GLN A 445 -23.51 -0.88 22.22
C GLN A 445 -24.00 0.54 22.58
N ARG A 446 -23.10 1.52 22.53
CA ARG A 446 -23.44 2.92 22.77
C ARG A 446 -24.08 3.57 21.54
N ASN A 447 -24.92 4.58 21.78
CA ASN A 447 -25.61 5.33 20.74
C ASN A 447 -24.68 6.46 20.23
N PRO A 448 -24.35 6.50 18.92
CA PRO A 448 -23.43 7.50 18.36
C PRO A 448 -24.04 8.90 18.27
N SER A 449 -25.37 9.01 18.24
CA SER A 449 -26.10 10.28 18.22
C SER A 449 -27.54 10.08 18.70
N GLY A 450 -28.27 11.17 18.92
CA GLY A 450 -29.71 11.11 19.23
C GLY A 450 -30.58 10.60 18.08
N ILE A 451 -30.04 10.44 16.87
CA ILE A 451 -30.80 9.95 15.71
C ILE A 451 -30.47 8.51 15.32
N PHE A 452 -29.67 7.82 16.13
CA PHE A 452 -29.41 6.39 15.97
C PHE A 452 -29.34 5.70 17.33
N ASP A 453 -30.30 4.83 17.57
CA ASP A 453 -30.44 3.96 18.73
C ASP A 453 -29.99 2.55 18.34
N GLU A 454 -28.83 2.16 18.85
CA GLU A 454 -28.17 0.88 18.58
C GLU A 454 -29.04 -0.30 19.01
N ALA A 455 -29.56 -0.24 20.23
CA ALA A 455 -30.36 -1.33 20.80
C ALA A 455 -31.69 -1.48 20.04
N ALA A 456 -32.37 -0.35 19.75
CA ALA A 456 -33.62 -0.38 18.99
C ALA A 456 -33.39 -0.85 17.55
N TYR A 457 -32.29 -0.42 16.92
CA TYR A 457 -31.92 -0.87 15.57
C TYR A 457 -31.68 -2.37 15.53
N LEU A 458 -30.92 -2.94 16.48
CA LEU A 458 -30.70 -4.38 16.56
C LEU A 458 -31.98 -5.15 16.90
N ALA A 459 -32.84 -4.62 17.76
CA ALA A 459 -34.12 -5.24 18.11
C ALA A 459 -35.09 -5.29 16.91
N ALA A 460 -35.11 -4.25 16.08
CA ALA A 460 -35.90 -4.20 14.87
C ALA A 460 -35.34 -5.07 13.73
N ASN A 461 -34.07 -5.46 13.82
CA ASN A 461 -33.32 -6.14 12.78
C ASN A 461 -32.62 -7.39 13.35
N SER A 462 -33.41 -8.41 13.68
CA SER A 462 -32.93 -9.60 14.41
C SER A 462 -31.83 -10.38 13.67
N ASP A 463 -31.84 -10.33 12.34
CA ASP A 463 -30.79 -10.90 11.49
C ASP A 463 -29.46 -10.14 11.64
N VAL A 464 -29.53 -8.82 11.76
CA VAL A 464 -28.37 -7.97 12.07
C VAL A 464 -27.86 -8.22 13.48
N ALA A 465 -28.76 -8.38 14.45
CA ALA A 465 -28.37 -8.77 15.82
C ALA A 465 -27.63 -10.12 15.83
N GLY A 466 -28.08 -11.08 15.02
CA GLY A 466 -27.39 -12.36 14.82
C GLY A 466 -26.01 -12.18 14.17
N ALA A 467 -25.91 -11.35 13.14
CA ALA A 467 -24.65 -11.06 12.45
C ALA A 467 -23.63 -10.35 13.36
N VAL A 468 -24.07 -9.40 14.20
CA VAL A 468 -23.23 -8.74 15.21
C VAL A 468 -22.75 -9.74 16.26
N SER A 469 -23.64 -10.61 16.77
CA SER A 469 -23.28 -11.66 17.74
C SER A 469 -22.27 -12.67 17.18
N ALA A 470 -22.33 -12.92 15.87
CA ALA A 470 -21.39 -13.78 15.16
C ALA A 470 -20.07 -13.08 14.79
N GLY A 471 -19.93 -11.78 15.11
CA GLY A 471 -18.75 -10.98 14.80
C GLY A 471 -18.65 -10.52 13.34
N ALA A 472 -19.70 -10.69 12.53
CA ALA A 472 -19.72 -10.22 11.13
C ALA A 472 -19.82 -8.69 11.03
N PHE A 473 -20.40 -8.04 12.05
CA PHE A 473 -20.39 -6.59 12.24
C PHE A 473 -20.03 -6.27 13.69
N SER A 474 -19.29 -5.20 13.92
CA SER A 474 -18.94 -4.69 15.25
C SER A 474 -20.13 -4.04 15.97
N SER A 475 -21.14 -3.57 15.23
CA SER A 475 -22.36 -2.96 15.77
C SER A 475 -23.49 -2.92 14.72
N GLY A 476 -24.72 -2.71 15.19
CA GLY A 476 -25.87 -2.37 14.38
C GLY A 476 -25.68 -1.04 13.64
N PHE A 477 -24.98 -0.08 14.25
CA PHE A 477 -24.56 1.15 13.59
C PHE A 477 -23.64 0.87 12.40
N GLN A 478 -22.59 0.07 12.58
CA GLN A 478 -21.69 -0.32 11.49
C GLN A 478 -22.48 -1.01 10.37
N HIS A 479 -23.35 -1.96 10.72
CA HIS A 479 -24.23 -2.57 9.73
C HIS A 479 -25.11 -1.52 9.04
N TYR A 480 -25.73 -0.60 9.77
CA TYR A 480 -26.61 0.41 9.17
C TYR A 480 -25.89 1.29 8.15
N ILE A 481 -24.66 1.69 8.47
CA ILE A 481 -23.79 2.48 7.58
C ILE A 481 -23.39 1.68 6.34
N LEU A 482 -22.97 0.42 6.53
CA LEU A 482 -22.40 -0.42 5.46
C LEU A 482 -23.44 -1.12 4.59
N SER A 483 -24.59 -1.49 5.15
CA SER A 483 -25.54 -2.42 4.53
C SER A 483 -27.01 -2.03 4.75
N GLY A 484 -27.37 -1.63 5.97
CA GLY A 484 -28.77 -1.42 6.35
C GLY A 484 -29.51 -0.35 5.53
N ARG A 485 -28.82 0.71 5.09
CA ARG A 485 -29.42 1.70 4.18
C ARG A 485 -29.70 1.16 2.78
N CYS A 486 -28.84 0.29 2.25
CA CYS A 486 -29.09 -0.39 0.96
C CYS A 486 -30.27 -1.35 1.09
N GLU A 487 -30.39 -2.00 2.25
CA GLU A 487 -31.46 -2.94 2.58
C GLU A 487 -32.80 -2.24 2.90
N GLY A 488 -32.85 -0.91 2.82
CA GLY A 488 -34.05 -0.11 3.07
C GLY A 488 -34.42 0.01 4.56
N ARG A 489 -33.51 -0.34 5.47
CA ARG A 489 -33.72 -0.19 6.91
C ARG A 489 -33.64 1.28 7.28
N ALA A 490 -34.41 1.68 8.27
CA ALA A 490 -34.38 3.03 8.81
C ALA A 490 -33.39 3.13 9.98
N ALA A 491 -32.71 4.27 10.09
CA ALA A 491 -32.14 4.69 11.37
C ALA A 491 -33.29 4.85 12.36
N ILE A 492 -33.14 4.28 13.55
CA ILE A 492 -34.13 4.43 14.62
C ILE A 492 -33.59 5.50 15.56
N PRO A 493 -34.25 6.66 15.71
CA PRO A 493 -33.79 7.69 16.63
C PRO A 493 -34.00 7.26 18.08
N VAL A 494 -33.19 7.82 18.98
CA VAL A 494 -33.36 7.62 20.42
C VAL A 494 -34.68 8.28 20.82
N ALA A 495 -35.51 7.57 21.59
CA ALA A 495 -36.78 8.12 22.06
C ALA A 495 -36.53 9.38 22.92
N ALA A 496 -37.26 10.45 22.60
CA ALA A 496 -37.13 11.76 23.26
C ALA A 496 -37.61 11.76 24.72
#